data_AF-A0A973CH11-F1
#
_entry.id   AF-A0A973CH11-F1
#
_cell.length_a   1.000
_cell.length_b   1.000
_cell.length_c   1.000
_cell.angle_alpha   90.00
_cell.angle_beta   90.00
_cell.angle_gamma   90.00
#
_symmetry.space_group_name_H-M   'P 1'
#
loop_
_entity.id
_entity.type
_entity.pdbx_description
1 polymer ?
#
loop_
_entity_poly.entity_id
_entity_poly.type
_entity_poly.pdbx_seq_one_letter_code
_entity_poly.pdbx_strand_id
1 'polypeptide(L)'
;MKIQISASNALCKWMKLDLARITSVDGKRVGTQTITTDAETLAWQCHVIKNNAQSHHGTVIAVEARSRYVMIFPDLAPPTQAEFEEMFLGRLFIEMVNLMLHSGSIEESVADIVTSEFLSETEGFCWFKNTDLSVNGHVSDTESWIRQSSDNDVTAYNDDEAYGLSMHINEMRKRIASEGRNKRFIPVARLLDDTLFRFAKGLARDSYPDTANGHFPSPYPKLTEESKQEHKAIPDNVVCLTRFRKQKLQ
;
A
#
# COMPACT_ATOMS: atom_id res chain seq x y z
N MET A 1 -11.21 10.01 4.38
CA MET A 1 -10.11 9.14 3.88
C MET A 1 -10.10 9.11 2.35
N LYS A 2 -8.97 9.44 1.74
CA LYS A 2 -8.73 9.29 0.29
C LYS A 2 -7.93 8.04 -0.01
N ILE A 3 -8.25 7.32 -1.08
CA ILE A 3 -7.47 6.19 -1.56
C ILE A 3 -6.56 6.65 -2.69
N GLN A 4 -5.25 6.49 -2.53
CA GLN A 4 -4.28 6.81 -3.56
C GLN A 4 -3.78 5.54 -4.26
N ILE A 5 -4.02 5.43 -5.55
CA ILE A 5 -3.50 4.33 -6.39
C ILE A 5 -2.27 4.80 -7.16
N SER A 6 -1.12 4.23 -6.80
CA SER A 6 0.11 4.27 -7.58
C SER A 6 0.12 3.11 -8.56
N ALA A 7 -0.42 3.34 -9.75
CA ALA A 7 -0.47 2.37 -10.82
C ALA A 7 0.89 2.23 -11.50
N SER A 8 1.46 1.03 -11.46
CA SER A 8 2.68 0.72 -12.20
C SER A 8 2.47 0.88 -13.72
N ASN A 9 3.57 1.02 -14.47
CA ASN A 9 3.49 1.12 -15.93
C ASN A 9 2.85 -0.12 -16.58
N ALA A 10 3.02 -1.31 -15.98
CA ALA A 10 2.36 -2.53 -16.45
C ALA A 10 0.84 -2.43 -16.32
N LEU A 11 0.35 -2.00 -15.16
CA LEU A 11 -1.08 -1.83 -14.90
C LEU A 11 -1.69 -0.77 -15.83
N CYS A 12 -1.05 0.39 -15.97
CA CYS A 12 -1.51 1.46 -16.87
C CYS A 12 -1.64 0.96 -18.31
N LYS A 13 -0.65 0.21 -18.82
CA LYS A 13 -0.70 -0.34 -20.19
C LYS A 13 -1.80 -1.36 -20.36
N TRP A 14 -2.00 -2.21 -19.36
CA TRP A 14 -2.97 -3.30 -19.41
C TRP A 14 -4.41 -2.78 -19.37
N MET A 15 -4.72 -1.83 -18.48
CA MET A 15 -6.01 -1.16 -18.37
C MET A 15 -6.19 0.02 -19.37
N LYS A 16 -5.18 0.30 -20.20
CA LYS A 16 -5.16 1.43 -21.15
C LYS A 16 -5.42 2.80 -20.49
N LEU A 17 -4.87 3.02 -19.30
CA LEU A 17 -5.01 4.26 -18.55
C LEU A 17 -3.99 5.31 -19.00
N ASP A 18 -4.46 6.55 -19.16
CA ASP A 18 -3.62 7.73 -19.33
C ASP A 18 -3.64 8.57 -18.04
N LEU A 19 -2.68 8.29 -17.15
CA LEU A 19 -2.60 8.91 -15.82
C LEU A 19 -1.43 9.87 -15.73
N ALA A 20 -1.63 10.96 -14.99
CA ALA A 20 -0.57 11.85 -14.59
C ALA A 20 0.50 11.10 -13.78
N ARG A 21 1.76 11.51 -13.94
CA ARG A 21 2.87 10.99 -13.14
C ARG A 21 3.06 11.87 -11.90
N ILE A 22 3.41 11.27 -10.77
CA ILE A 22 3.82 12.05 -9.60
C ILE A 22 5.09 12.82 -9.96
N THR A 23 5.04 14.14 -9.78
CA THR A 23 6.15 15.05 -10.05
C THR A 23 7.30 14.79 -9.09
N SER A 24 8.53 14.84 -9.60
CA SER A 24 9.73 14.72 -8.78
C SER A 24 10.14 16.11 -8.28
N VAL A 25 10.37 16.26 -6.97
CA VAL A 25 10.85 17.53 -6.38
C VAL A 25 12.18 17.97 -6.99
N ASP A 26 13.02 17.02 -7.40
CA ASP A 26 14.31 17.25 -8.05
C ASP A 26 14.29 17.14 -9.59
N GLY A 27 13.12 16.88 -10.18
CA GLY A 27 12.93 16.66 -11.62
C GLY A 27 13.51 15.35 -12.20
N LYS A 28 14.19 14.50 -11.41
CA LYS A 28 14.97 13.36 -11.92
C LYS A 28 14.24 12.02 -11.88
N ARG A 29 13.24 11.84 -11.02
CA ARG A 29 12.58 10.54 -10.75
C ARG A 29 11.07 10.56 -11.01
N VAL A 30 10.65 11.14 -12.13
CA VAL A 30 9.22 11.29 -12.44
C VAL A 30 8.53 9.91 -12.58
N GLY A 31 7.52 9.66 -11.75
CA GLY A 31 6.82 8.38 -11.71
C GLY A 31 7.56 7.25 -10.98
N THR A 32 8.55 7.56 -10.14
CA THR A 32 9.13 6.63 -9.16
C THR A 32 9.24 7.23 -7.76
N GLN A 33 8.27 8.07 -7.41
CA GLN A 33 8.18 8.74 -6.12
C GLN A 33 7.68 7.78 -5.04
N THR A 34 8.16 7.99 -3.81
CA THR A 34 7.65 7.30 -2.63
C THR A 34 6.20 7.71 -2.40
N ILE A 35 5.33 6.74 -2.17
CA ILE A 35 3.96 6.97 -1.70
C ILE A 35 3.90 6.80 -0.19
N THR A 36 2.98 7.51 0.46
CA THR A 36 2.85 7.49 1.92
C THR A 36 1.40 7.38 2.29
N THR A 37 1.14 6.53 3.28
CA THR A 37 -0.13 6.45 3.97
C THR A 37 -0.01 7.24 5.27
N ASP A 38 -0.98 8.10 5.52
CA ASP A 38 -1.09 8.95 6.70
C ASP A 38 -2.54 8.93 7.23
N ALA A 39 -2.87 9.79 8.20
CA ALA A 39 -4.20 9.79 8.80
C ALA A 39 -5.34 10.04 7.78
N GLU A 40 -5.08 10.75 6.68
CA GLU A 40 -6.10 11.15 5.70
C GLU A 40 -6.05 10.30 4.42
N THR A 41 -4.89 9.76 4.08
CA THR A 41 -4.65 9.05 2.82
C THR A 41 -4.24 7.61 3.05
N LEU A 42 -4.87 6.69 2.33
CA LEU A 42 -4.49 5.28 2.24
C LEU A 42 -3.90 4.98 0.86
N ALA A 43 -2.58 4.82 0.78
CA ALA A 43 -1.85 4.72 -0.47
C ALA A 43 -1.45 3.27 -0.81
N TRP A 44 -1.71 2.87 -2.04
CA TRP A 44 -1.45 1.51 -2.55
C TRP A 44 -0.67 1.55 -3.85
N GLN A 45 0.33 0.67 -3.98
CA GLN A 45 0.95 0.38 -5.26
C GLN A 45 0.25 -0.81 -5.91
N CYS A 46 -0.26 -0.60 -7.14
CA CYS A 46 -0.94 -1.65 -7.90
C CYS A 46 -0.12 -2.08 -9.12
N HIS A 47 0.06 -3.38 -9.27
CA HIS A 47 0.82 -4.02 -10.34
C HIS A 47 0.04 -5.18 -10.94
N VAL A 48 0.12 -5.37 -12.25
CA VAL A 48 -0.51 -6.52 -12.92
C VAL A 48 0.54 -7.46 -13.45
N ILE A 49 0.29 -8.74 -13.25
CA ILE A 49 1.02 -9.85 -13.87
C ILE A 49 0.09 -10.47 -14.90
N LYS A 50 0.53 -10.60 -16.15
CA LYS A 50 -0.25 -11.35 -17.15
C LYS A 50 -0.22 -12.84 -16.80
N ASN A 51 -1.39 -13.48 -16.84
CA ASN A 51 -1.51 -14.87 -16.44
C ASN A 51 -0.78 -15.83 -17.40
N ASN A 52 -0.87 -15.55 -18.70
CA ASN A 52 0.00 -16.14 -19.70
C ASN A 52 0.32 -15.12 -20.81
N ALA A 53 1.29 -15.42 -21.67
CA ALA A 53 1.77 -14.46 -22.67
C ALA A 53 0.70 -14.05 -23.71
N GLN A 54 -0.30 -14.91 -23.93
CA GLN A 54 -1.32 -14.77 -24.96
C GLN A 54 -2.66 -14.26 -24.40
N SER A 55 -2.87 -14.39 -23.08
CA SER A 55 -4.10 -13.99 -22.40
C SER A 55 -4.15 -12.49 -22.21
N HIS A 56 -5.37 -11.97 -22.33
CA HIS A 56 -5.70 -10.61 -21.93
C HIS A 56 -5.94 -10.52 -20.42
N HIS A 57 -6.14 -11.65 -19.74
CA HIS A 57 -6.35 -11.68 -18.30
C HIS A 57 -5.04 -11.47 -17.53
N GLY A 58 -5.17 -10.89 -16.34
CA GLY A 58 -4.06 -10.63 -15.46
C GLY A 58 -4.47 -10.72 -13.99
N THR A 59 -3.50 -11.02 -13.17
CA THR A 59 -3.61 -10.98 -11.71
C THR A 59 -3.04 -9.67 -11.22
N VAL A 60 -3.84 -8.88 -10.50
CA VAL A 60 -3.42 -7.61 -9.91
C VAL A 60 -2.96 -7.83 -8.47
N ILE A 61 -1.76 -7.37 -8.15
CA ILE A 61 -1.22 -7.25 -6.80
C ILE A 61 -1.38 -5.81 -6.37
N ALA A 62 -2.04 -5.56 -5.25
CA ALA A 62 -2.04 -4.28 -4.57
C ALA A 62 -1.26 -4.38 -3.26
N VAL A 63 -0.33 -3.46 -3.02
CA VAL A 63 0.46 -3.41 -1.78
C VAL A 63 0.32 -2.06 -1.10
N GLU A 64 -0.12 -2.05 0.15
CA GLU A 64 -0.30 -0.83 0.94
C GLU A 64 1.06 -0.26 1.36
N ALA A 65 1.20 1.06 1.29
CA ALA A 65 2.47 1.76 1.45
C ALA A 65 3.11 1.60 2.83
N ARG A 66 2.34 1.56 3.93
CA ARG A 66 2.87 1.57 5.31
C ARG A 66 3.00 0.17 5.92
N SER A 67 1.91 -0.58 5.89
CA SER A 67 1.76 -1.94 6.42
C SER A 67 2.41 -2.98 5.52
N ARG A 68 2.63 -2.67 4.24
CA ARG A 68 3.05 -3.64 3.21
C ARG A 68 2.07 -4.81 3.10
N TYR A 69 0.82 -4.59 3.49
CA TYR A 69 -0.26 -5.53 3.34
C TYR A 69 -0.57 -5.71 1.85
N VAL A 70 -0.83 -6.94 1.44
CA VAL A 70 -1.00 -7.37 0.06
C VAL A 70 -2.43 -7.81 -0.16
N MET A 71 -3.09 -7.27 -1.20
CA MET A 71 -4.30 -7.83 -1.79
C MET A 71 -3.98 -8.42 -3.15
N ILE A 72 -4.63 -9.54 -3.51
CA ILE A 72 -4.47 -10.21 -4.80
C ILE A 72 -5.85 -10.30 -5.45
N PHE A 73 -5.96 -9.77 -6.66
CA PHE A 73 -7.16 -9.86 -7.50
C PHE A 73 -6.85 -10.80 -8.68
N PRO A 74 -7.29 -12.06 -8.62
CA PRO A 74 -6.90 -13.07 -9.60
C PRO A 74 -7.75 -13.00 -10.88
N ASP A 75 -7.14 -13.46 -11.97
CA ASP A 75 -7.80 -13.72 -13.27
C ASP A 75 -8.77 -12.66 -13.80
N LEU A 76 -8.40 -11.40 -13.62
CA LEU A 76 -9.21 -10.29 -14.11
C LEU A 76 -9.04 -10.14 -15.63
N ALA A 77 -10.13 -9.95 -16.36
CA ALA A 77 -10.07 -9.21 -17.63
C ALA A 77 -9.73 -7.73 -17.33
N PRO A 78 -9.08 -6.99 -18.24
CA PRO A 78 -8.69 -5.61 -17.96
C PRO A 78 -9.91 -4.74 -17.64
N PRO A 79 -10.09 -4.29 -16.38
CA PRO A 79 -11.25 -3.51 -16.01
C PRO A 79 -11.06 -2.06 -16.45
N THR A 80 -12.17 -1.32 -16.54
CA THR A 80 -12.16 0.13 -16.49
C THR A 80 -11.68 0.61 -15.12
N GLN A 81 -11.32 1.90 -15.01
CA GLN A 81 -10.90 2.47 -13.74
C GLN A 81 -12.01 2.35 -12.68
N ALA A 82 -13.27 2.64 -13.04
CA ALA A 82 -14.41 2.59 -12.11
C ALA A 82 -14.70 1.15 -11.63
N GLU A 83 -14.66 0.16 -12.53
CA GLU A 83 -14.82 -1.25 -12.15
C GLU A 83 -13.69 -1.70 -11.19
N PHE A 84 -12.46 -1.26 -11.42
CA PHE A 84 -11.35 -1.56 -10.50
C PHE A 84 -11.56 -0.90 -9.14
N GLU A 85 -12.01 0.36 -9.09
CA GLU A 85 -12.29 1.06 -7.84
C GLU A 85 -13.37 0.36 -7.00
N GLU A 86 -14.44 -0.13 -7.64
CA GLU A 86 -15.51 -0.89 -6.98
C GLU A 86 -14.98 -2.23 -6.42
N MET A 87 -14.30 -3.02 -7.24
CA MET A 87 -13.69 -4.29 -6.80
C MET A 87 -12.68 -4.07 -5.67
N PHE A 88 -11.87 -3.02 -5.78
CA PHE A 88 -10.86 -2.67 -4.79
C PHE A 88 -11.50 -2.31 -3.45
N LEU A 89 -12.55 -1.48 -3.45
CA LEU A 89 -13.27 -1.13 -2.23
C LEU A 89 -13.95 -2.34 -1.59
N GLY A 90 -14.63 -3.17 -2.39
CA GLY A 90 -15.27 -4.38 -1.90
C GLY A 90 -14.28 -5.32 -1.22
N ARG A 91 -13.14 -5.58 -1.88
CA ARG A 91 -12.08 -6.43 -1.32
C ARG A 91 -11.46 -5.82 -0.07
N LEU A 92 -11.11 -4.54 -0.11
CA LEU A 92 -10.54 -3.83 1.03
C LEU A 92 -11.47 -3.91 2.25
N PHE A 93 -12.75 -3.63 2.06
CA PHE A 93 -13.75 -3.68 3.11
C PHE A 93 -13.85 -5.07 3.75
N ILE A 94 -13.99 -6.12 2.93
CA ILE A 94 -14.06 -7.51 3.40
C ILE A 94 -12.83 -7.87 4.23
N GLU A 95 -11.64 -7.56 3.72
CA GLU A 95 -10.41 -7.86 4.43
C GLU A 95 -10.31 -7.09 5.75
N MET A 96 -10.62 -5.79 5.76
CA MET A 96 -10.57 -4.98 6.98
C MET A 96 -11.51 -5.50 8.07
N VAL A 97 -12.77 -5.80 7.73
CA VAL A 97 -13.75 -6.33 8.69
C VAL A 97 -13.31 -7.71 9.19
N ASN A 98 -12.84 -8.58 8.29
CA ASN A 98 -12.30 -9.87 8.67
C ASN A 98 -11.14 -9.72 9.67
N LEU A 99 -10.19 -8.80 9.42
CA LEU A 99 -9.09 -8.57 10.36
C LEU A 99 -9.58 -8.15 11.74
N MET A 100 -10.54 -7.22 11.82
CA MET A 100 -11.05 -6.73 13.11
C MET A 100 -11.83 -7.79 13.90
N LEU A 101 -12.60 -8.64 13.20
CA LEU A 101 -13.36 -9.71 13.83
C LEU A 101 -12.44 -10.86 14.27
N HIS A 102 -11.52 -11.30 13.41
CA HIS A 102 -10.60 -12.40 13.73
C HIS A 102 -9.59 -12.04 14.83
N SER A 103 -9.23 -10.75 14.95
CA SER A 103 -8.39 -10.28 16.07
C SER A 103 -9.16 -10.19 17.39
N GLY A 104 -10.49 -10.24 17.36
CA GLY A 104 -11.36 -9.96 18.51
C GLY A 104 -11.34 -8.49 18.94
N SER A 105 -10.86 -7.59 18.07
CA SER A 105 -10.81 -6.14 18.36
C SER A 105 -12.20 -5.50 18.37
N ILE A 106 -13.13 -6.07 17.61
CA ILE A 106 -14.55 -5.72 17.62
C ILE A 106 -15.42 -6.99 17.73
N GLU A 107 -16.70 -6.83 18.06
CA GLU A 107 -17.69 -7.90 17.99
C GLU A 107 -18.46 -7.86 16.67
N GLU A 108 -19.02 -9.00 16.27
CA GLU A 108 -19.92 -9.09 15.12
C GLU A 108 -21.15 -8.16 15.27
N SER A 109 -21.62 -7.95 16.50
CA SER A 109 -22.75 -7.08 16.84
C SER A 109 -22.54 -5.61 16.46
N VAL A 110 -21.29 -5.17 16.25
CA VAL A 110 -20.94 -3.79 15.88
C VAL A 110 -20.37 -3.68 14.46
N ALA A 111 -20.40 -4.75 13.67
CA ALA A 111 -19.89 -4.75 12.29
C ALA A 111 -20.64 -3.74 11.39
N ASP A 112 -21.94 -3.55 11.60
CA ASP A 112 -22.74 -2.56 10.85
C ASP A 112 -22.29 -1.12 11.10
N ILE A 113 -21.79 -0.82 12.32
CA ILE A 113 -21.24 0.50 12.66
C ILE A 113 -19.96 0.73 11.86
N VAL A 114 -19.05 -0.24 11.85
CA VAL A 114 -17.81 -0.18 11.06
C VAL A 114 -18.11 -0.05 9.56
N THR A 115 -19.14 -0.73 9.08
CA THR A 115 -19.61 -0.63 7.69
C THR A 115 -20.06 0.78 7.36
N SER A 116 -20.90 1.38 8.21
CA SER A 116 -21.35 2.76 8.04
C SER A 116 -20.19 3.74 8.04
N GLU A 117 -19.25 3.61 8.99
CA GLU A 117 -18.05 4.45 9.08
C GLU A 117 -17.17 4.33 7.84
N PHE A 118 -16.93 3.10 7.35
CA PHE A 118 -16.15 2.87 6.14
C PHE A 118 -16.75 3.56 4.91
N LEU A 119 -18.07 3.46 4.74
CA LEU A 119 -18.78 4.10 3.64
C LEU A 119 -18.79 5.63 3.76
N SER A 120 -18.94 6.18 4.97
CA SER A 120 -18.96 7.63 5.18
C SER A 120 -17.58 8.29 5.09
N GLU A 121 -16.54 7.59 5.51
CA GLU A 121 -15.17 8.12 5.56
C GLU A 121 -14.44 7.95 4.22
N THR A 122 -14.94 7.15 3.28
CA THR A 122 -14.27 6.97 1.99
C THR A 122 -14.65 8.08 1.01
N GLU A 123 -13.76 9.04 0.81
CA GLU A 123 -13.97 10.24 -0.02
C GLU A 123 -13.76 9.99 -1.53
N GLY A 124 -13.16 8.85 -1.90
CA GLY A 124 -12.90 8.46 -3.28
C GLY A 124 -11.41 8.20 -3.60
N PHE A 125 -11.11 8.12 -4.89
CA PHE A 125 -9.81 7.70 -5.42
C PHE A 125 -9.02 8.83 -6.09
N CYS A 126 -7.70 8.78 -5.95
CA CYS A 126 -6.76 9.51 -6.80
C CYS A 126 -5.74 8.54 -7.43
N TRP A 127 -5.51 8.69 -8.73
CA TRP A 127 -4.68 7.77 -9.51
C TRP A 127 -3.45 8.47 -10.07
N PHE A 128 -2.32 7.78 -9.97
CA PHE A 128 -1.06 8.23 -10.55
C PHE A 128 -0.35 7.09 -11.25
N LYS A 129 0.28 7.40 -12.39
CA LYS A 129 1.28 6.51 -12.99
C LYS A 129 2.59 6.63 -12.21
N ASN A 130 2.85 5.68 -11.33
CA ASN A 130 4.01 5.70 -10.44
C ASN A 130 4.41 4.29 -9.97
N THR A 131 5.72 4.07 -9.79
CA THR A 131 6.30 2.86 -9.16
C THR A 131 7.20 3.29 -8.00
N ASP A 132 6.69 3.17 -6.77
CA ASP A 132 7.47 3.34 -5.55
C ASP A 132 8.41 2.14 -5.33
N LEU A 133 9.71 2.40 -5.46
CA LEU A 133 10.76 1.39 -5.32
C LEU A 133 10.88 0.83 -3.89
N SER A 134 10.40 1.56 -2.86
CA SER A 134 10.38 1.10 -1.48
C SER A 134 9.30 0.03 -1.24
N VAL A 135 8.22 0.06 -2.04
CA VAL A 135 7.14 -0.95 -2.02
C VAL A 135 7.47 -2.10 -2.97
N ASN A 136 8.15 -1.80 -4.09
CA ASN A 136 8.30 -2.70 -5.22
C ASN A 136 8.92 -4.06 -4.87
N GLY A 137 9.80 -4.13 -3.87
CA GLY A 137 10.33 -5.41 -3.39
C GLY A 137 9.22 -6.38 -2.96
N HIS A 138 8.21 -5.89 -2.25
CA HIS A 138 7.07 -6.72 -1.82
C HIS A 138 6.13 -7.10 -2.97
N VAL A 139 6.03 -6.26 -4.01
CA VAL A 139 5.32 -6.63 -5.24
C VAL A 139 6.04 -7.79 -5.93
N SER A 140 7.37 -7.69 -6.13
CA SER A 140 8.17 -8.74 -6.77
C SER A 140 8.21 -10.04 -5.96
N ASP A 141 8.24 -9.95 -4.63
CA ASP A 141 8.15 -11.12 -3.75
C ASP A 141 6.80 -11.81 -3.92
N THR A 142 5.70 -11.05 -3.91
CA THR A 142 4.33 -11.58 -4.12
C THR A 142 4.17 -12.20 -5.50
N GLU A 143 4.70 -11.55 -6.54
CA GLU A 143 4.74 -12.13 -7.90
C GLU A 143 5.46 -13.48 -7.91
N SER A 144 6.57 -13.60 -7.19
CA SER A 144 7.31 -14.86 -7.10
C SER A 144 6.49 -15.96 -6.44
N TRP A 145 5.75 -15.64 -5.36
CA TRP A 145 4.83 -16.57 -4.72
C TRP A 145 3.74 -17.06 -5.68
N ILE A 146 3.05 -16.12 -6.37
CA ILE A 146 2.00 -16.44 -7.33
C ILE A 146 2.54 -17.38 -8.42
N ARG A 147 3.71 -17.06 -9.01
CA ARG A 147 4.30 -17.88 -10.08
C ARG A 147 4.75 -19.26 -9.61
N GLN A 148 5.27 -19.39 -8.40
CA GLN A 148 5.72 -20.69 -7.86
C GLN A 148 4.55 -21.61 -7.53
N SER A 149 3.47 -21.03 -7.03
CA SER A 149 2.29 -21.77 -6.62
C SER A 149 1.42 -22.27 -7.76
N SER A 150 1.63 -21.79 -8.99
CA SER A 150 0.71 -22.02 -10.10
C SER A 150 1.20 -23.04 -11.13
N ASP A 151 2.27 -23.80 -10.91
CA ASP A 151 2.81 -24.84 -11.82
C ASP A 151 2.80 -24.48 -13.33
N ASN A 152 3.02 -23.19 -13.64
CA ASN A 152 2.98 -22.56 -14.98
C ASN A 152 1.61 -22.19 -15.59
N ASP A 153 0.51 -22.34 -14.87
CA ASP A 153 -0.79 -21.76 -15.25
C ASP A 153 -1.34 -20.80 -14.18
N VAL A 154 -1.06 -19.51 -14.36
CA VAL A 154 -1.49 -18.45 -13.44
C VAL A 154 -3.02 -18.21 -13.53
N THR A 155 -3.75 -18.89 -14.42
CA THR A 155 -5.24 -18.85 -14.44
C THR A 155 -5.88 -19.71 -13.36
N ALA A 156 -5.10 -20.38 -12.51
CA ALA A 156 -5.64 -21.33 -11.53
C ALA A 156 -6.23 -20.69 -10.26
N TYR A 157 -5.90 -19.43 -9.96
CA TYR A 157 -6.35 -18.81 -8.71
C TYR A 157 -7.80 -18.37 -8.77
N ASN A 158 -8.67 -19.03 -8.00
CA ASN A 158 -9.94 -18.43 -7.62
C ASN A 158 -9.74 -17.40 -6.49
N ASP A 159 -10.80 -16.64 -6.15
CA ASP A 159 -10.72 -15.58 -5.15
C ASP A 159 -10.32 -16.09 -3.75
N ASP A 160 -10.81 -17.28 -3.35
CA ASP A 160 -10.48 -17.90 -2.06
C ASP A 160 -9.01 -18.29 -1.96
N GLU A 161 -8.45 -18.88 -3.02
CA GLU A 161 -7.03 -19.24 -3.09
C GLU A 161 -6.14 -17.99 -3.10
N ALA A 162 -6.56 -16.93 -3.81
CA ALA A 162 -5.86 -15.66 -3.83
C ALA A 162 -5.87 -14.97 -2.46
N TYR A 163 -7.00 -15.04 -1.74
CA TYR A 163 -7.10 -14.59 -0.36
C TYR A 163 -6.25 -15.43 0.60
N GLY A 164 -6.27 -16.75 0.47
CA GLY A 164 -5.43 -17.64 1.28
C GLY A 164 -3.94 -17.35 1.10
N LEU A 165 -3.50 -17.17 -0.15
CA LEU A 165 -2.12 -16.79 -0.44
C LEU A 165 -1.78 -15.39 0.08
N SER A 166 -2.66 -14.40 -0.11
CA SER A 166 -2.41 -13.04 0.38
C SER A 166 -2.29 -13.04 1.91
N MET A 167 -3.17 -13.75 2.62
CA MET A 167 -3.10 -13.91 4.07
C MET A 167 -1.80 -14.57 4.53
N HIS A 168 -1.39 -15.67 3.90
CA HIS A 168 -0.10 -16.29 4.18
C HIS A 168 1.06 -15.29 4.05
N ILE A 169 1.06 -14.48 2.97
CA ILE A 169 2.08 -13.45 2.73
C ILE A 169 2.02 -12.34 3.78
N ASN A 170 0.82 -11.96 4.22
CA ASN A 170 0.62 -10.88 5.16
C ASN A 170 0.97 -11.26 6.61
N GLU A 171 0.92 -12.55 6.96
CA GLU A 171 1.34 -13.06 8.27
C GLU A 171 2.87 -13.18 8.42
N MET A 172 3.60 -13.19 7.31
CA MET A 172 5.06 -13.24 7.32
C MET A 172 5.67 -11.95 7.86
N ARG A 173 6.70 -12.10 8.71
CA ARG A 173 7.47 -10.96 9.24
C ARG A 173 8.26 -10.28 8.13
N LYS A 174 7.94 -9.02 7.85
CA LYS A 174 8.63 -8.17 6.86
C LYS A 174 9.63 -7.21 7.52
N ARG A 175 10.48 -6.60 6.69
CA ARG A 175 11.48 -5.59 7.07
C ARG A 175 11.45 -4.45 6.07
N ILE A 176 11.71 -3.24 6.56
CA ILE A 176 11.91 -2.06 5.71
C ILE A 176 13.33 -1.57 5.93
N ALA A 177 14.08 -1.38 4.83
CA ALA A 177 15.50 -1.02 4.89
C ALA A 177 15.75 0.29 5.66
N SER A 178 14.86 1.27 5.53
CA SER A 178 14.96 2.58 6.20
C SER A 178 14.66 2.53 7.71
N GLU A 179 13.95 1.51 8.20
CA GLU A 179 13.62 1.35 9.62
C GLU A 179 14.73 0.62 10.43
N GLY A 180 15.81 0.23 9.76
CA GLY A 180 16.95 -0.47 10.35
C GLY A 180 16.81 -1.98 10.38
N ARG A 181 17.94 -2.70 10.37
CA ARG A 181 18.02 -4.16 10.14
C ARG A 181 17.23 -5.02 11.15
N ASN A 182 16.93 -4.48 12.33
CA ASN A 182 16.32 -5.21 13.44
C ASN A 182 14.81 -4.97 13.60
N LYS A 183 14.24 -3.96 12.93
CA LYS A 183 12.80 -3.70 13.01
C LYS A 183 12.06 -4.62 12.04
N ARG A 184 11.42 -5.64 12.61
CA ARG A 184 10.49 -6.53 11.90
C ARG A 184 9.07 -6.15 12.29
N PHE A 185 8.14 -6.31 11.35
CA PHE A 185 6.73 -6.13 11.60
C PHE A 185 5.93 -7.20 10.84
N ILE A 186 4.66 -7.33 11.21
CA ILE A 186 3.71 -8.21 10.54
C ILE A 186 2.70 -7.31 9.83
N PRO A 187 2.55 -7.40 8.49
CA PRO A 187 1.59 -6.61 7.73
C PRO A 187 0.17 -6.65 8.27
N VAL A 188 -0.32 -7.83 8.65
CA VAL A 188 -1.68 -7.98 9.21
C VAL A 188 -1.88 -7.07 10.42
N ALA A 189 -0.93 -7.07 11.36
CA ALA A 189 -0.99 -6.24 12.55
C ALA A 189 -0.95 -4.73 12.20
N ARG A 190 -0.08 -4.33 11.26
CA ARG A 190 -0.01 -2.92 10.85
C ARG A 190 -1.27 -2.46 10.14
N LEU A 191 -1.88 -3.29 9.29
CA LEU A 191 -3.13 -2.90 8.65
C LEU A 191 -4.25 -2.85 9.68
N LEU A 192 -4.34 -3.83 10.59
CA LEU A 192 -5.33 -3.84 11.67
C LEU A 192 -5.28 -2.57 12.53
N ASP A 193 -4.10 -2.13 12.96
CA ASP A 193 -3.96 -0.88 13.73
C ASP A 193 -4.52 0.33 12.97
N ASP A 194 -4.30 0.37 11.65
CA ASP A 194 -4.79 1.46 10.80
C ASP A 194 -6.31 1.40 10.60
N THR A 195 -6.86 0.22 10.37
CA THR A 195 -8.28 0.05 10.12
C THR A 195 -9.08 0.37 11.38
N LEU A 196 -8.61 -0.07 12.55
CA LEU A 196 -9.23 0.23 13.84
C LEU A 196 -9.21 1.73 14.13
N PHE A 197 -8.07 2.39 13.89
CA PHE A 197 -7.96 3.85 14.02
C PHE A 197 -8.95 4.60 13.13
N ARG A 198 -9.09 4.18 11.87
CA ARG A 198 -9.95 4.85 10.88
C ARG A 198 -11.44 4.60 11.10
N PHE A 199 -11.84 3.36 11.33
CA PHE A 199 -13.24 2.93 11.15
C PHE A 199 -13.90 2.34 12.40
N ALA A 200 -13.15 2.12 13.48
CA ALA A 200 -13.69 1.59 14.74
C ALA A 200 -13.74 2.64 15.86
N LYS A 201 -14.00 3.90 15.50
CA LYS A 201 -14.12 5.03 16.43
C LYS A 201 -15.26 4.75 17.42
N GLY A 202 -15.00 4.91 18.72
CA GLY A 202 -15.98 4.64 19.77
C GLY A 202 -16.16 3.16 20.13
N LEU A 203 -15.46 2.22 19.48
CA LEU A 203 -15.62 0.77 19.69
C LEU A 203 -14.51 0.13 20.55
N ALA A 204 -13.46 0.87 20.91
CA ALA A 204 -12.39 0.35 21.75
C ALA A 204 -12.89 0.02 23.16
N ARG A 205 -12.62 -1.20 23.63
CA ARG A 205 -12.97 -1.65 24.99
C ARG A 205 -11.99 -1.12 26.03
N ASP A 206 -10.72 -1.10 25.66
CA ASP A 206 -9.62 -0.68 26.51
C ASP A 206 -9.35 0.83 26.35
N SER A 207 -8.85 1.45 27.41
CA SER A 207 -8.32 2.81 27.35
C SER A 207 -6.86 2.80 26.90
N TYR A 208 -6.53 3.66 25.94
CA TYR A 208 -5.17 3.86 25.46
C TYR A 208 -4.62 5.23 25.91
N PRO A 209 -3.32 5.33 26.24
CA PRO A 209 -2.69 6.62 26.56
C PRO A 209 -2.89 7.64 25.44
N ASP A 210 -3.15 8.88 25.82
CA ASP A 210 -3.35 10.02 24.91
C ASP A 210 -4.38 9.78 23.78
N THR A 211 -5.35 8.91 24.01
CA THR A 211 -6.40 8.55 23.05
C THR A 211 -7.76 8.71 23.72
N ALA A 212 -8.73 9.27 23.01
CA ALA A 212 -10.08 9.47 23.55
C ALA A 212 -10.72 8.11 23.92
N ASN A 213 -11.50 8.07 25.00
CA ASN A 213 -12.18 6.85 25.43
C ASN A 213 -13.05 6.27 24.31
N GLY A 214 -12.92 4.97 24.06
CA GLY A 214 -13.60 4.29 22.95
C GLY A 214 -12.86 4.39 21.61
N HIS A 215 -11.77 5.16 21.49
CA HIS A 215 -11.00 5.24 20.24
C HIS A 215 -9.75 4.36 20.29
N PHE A 216 -9.38 3.82 19.12
CA PHE A 216 -8.09 3.17 18.91
C PHE A 216 -7.00 4.22 18.63
N PRO A 217 -5.76 3.97 19.07
CA PRO A 217 -4.66 4.92 18.90
C PRO A 217 -4.28 5.08 17.43
N SER A 218 -3.87 6.28 17.04
CA SER A 218 -3.32 6.53 15.71
C SER A 218 -2.00 5.77 15.52
N PRO A 219 -1.84 4.98 14.45
CA PRO A 219 -0.58 4.30 14.16
C PRO A 219 0.43 5.23 13.46
N TYR A 220 0.08 6.49 13.25
CA TYR A 220 0.90 7.51 12.63
C TYR A 220 1.71 8.28 13.69
N PRO A 221 2.98 8.62 13.42
CA PRO A 221 3.74 9.46 14.32
C PRO A 221 2.99 10.76 14.59
N LYS A 222 2.84 11.13 15.86
CA LYS A 222 2.35 12.47 16.22
C LYS A 222 3.30 13.48 15.60
N LEU A 223 2.78 14.43 14.84
CA LEU A 223 3.55 15.59 14.38
C LEU A 223 3.95 16.40 15.63
N THR A 224 5.08 16.07 16.25
CA THR A 224 5.69 16.94 17.24
C THR A 224 6.11 18.22 16.52
N GLU A 225 5.88 19.39 17.12
CA GLU A 225 6.27 20.68 16.52
C GLU A 225 7.78 20.75 16.17
N GLU A 226 8.60 19.89 16.77
CA GLU A 226 10.03 19.70 16.47
C GLU A 226 10.32 19.05 15.10
N SER A 227 9.30 18.49 14.43
CA SER A 227 9.41 17.95 13.06
C SER A 227 9.30 19.02 11.97
N LYS A 228 9.07 20.29 12.34
CA LYS A 228 9.50 21.44 11.52
C LYS A 228 11.03 21.59 11.60
N GLN A 229 11.76 20.53 11.23
CA GLN A 229 13.13 20.75 10.78
C GLN A 229 13.02 21.58 9.52
N GLU A 230 13.34 22.87 9.64
CA GLU A 230 13.83 23.66 8.51
C GLU A 230 14.68 22.74 7.64
N HIS A 231 14.40 22.72 6.34
CA HIS A 231 15.31 22.15 5.37
C HIS A 231 16.67 22.83 5.56
N LYS A 232 17.52 22.27 6.43
CA LYS A 232 18.93 22.59 6.45
C LYS A 232 19.42 22.15 5.08
N ALA A 233 19.74 23.12 4.24
CA ALA A 233 20.40 22.91 2.98
C ALA A 233 21.52 21.91 3.22
N ILE A 234 21.39 20.73 2.62
CA ILE A 234 22.46 19.74 2.58
C ILE A 234 23.65 20.48 1.97
N PRO A 235 24.79 20.62 2.67
CA PRO A 235 25.96 21.21 2.05
C PRO A 235 26.26 20.39 0.80
N ASP A 236 26.48 21.08 -0.32
CA ASP A 236 26.75 20.44 -1.60
C ASP A 236 28.16 19.81 -1.56
N ASN A 237 28.22 18.60 -1.02
CA ASN A 237 29.44 17.80 -0.92
C ASN A 237 29.78 17.11 -2.25
N VAL A 238 29.01 17.37 -3.31
CA VAL A 238 29.19 16.70 -4.59
C VAL A 238 30.37 17.35 -5.30
N VAL A 239 31.55 16.76 -5.11
CA VAL A 239 32.71 17.06 -5.95
C VAL A 239 32.40 16.59 -7.37
N CYS A 240 32.03 17.54 -8.23
CA CYS A 240 31.96 17.32 -9.66
C CYS A 240 33.34 16.87 -10.15
N LEU A 241 33.48 15.60 -10.54
CA LEU A 241 34.75 15.01 -11.03
C LEU A 241 35.37 15.80 -12.21
N THR A 242 34.54 16.53 -12.95
CA THR A 242 34.95 17.42 -14.03
C THR A 242 35.68 18.69 -13.52
N ARG A 243 35.37 19.17 -12.32
CA ARG A 243 36.08 20.27 -11.64
C ARG A 243 37.39 19.80 -10.98
N PHE A 244 37.39 18.61 -10.38
CA PHE A 244 38.58 18.04 -9.72
C PHE A 244 39.74 17.78 -10.69
N ARG A 245 39.43 17.37 -11.94
CA ARG A 245 40.47 17.15 -12.98
C ARG A 245 41.09 18.43 -13.52
N LYS A 246 40.40 19.58 -13.45
CA LYS A 246 40.96 20.87 -13.90
C LYS A 246 41.92 21.51 -12.88
N GLN A 247 41.81 21.18 -11.60
CA GLN A 247 42.71 21.70 -10.55
C GLN A 247 44.05 20.95 -10.43
N LYS A 248 44.22 19.80 -11.07
CA LYS A 248 45.48 19.02 -11.07
C LYS A 248 46.41 19.34 -12.25
N LEU A 249 46.04 20.28 -13.12
CA LEU A 249 46.79 20.68 -14.33
C LEU A 249 47.26 22.14 -14.29
N GLN A 250 47.29 22.75 -13.10
CA GLN A 250 48.04 23.96 -12.77
C GLN A 250 48.99 23.64 -11.62
#